data_AF-A0A416ZKQ0-F1
#
_entry.id   AF-A0A416ZKQ0-F1
#
_cell.length_a   1.000
_cell.length_b   1.000
_cell.length_c   1.000
_cell.angle_alpha   90.00
_cell.angle_beta   90.00
_cell.angle_gamma   90.00
#
_symmetry.space_group_name_H-M   'P 1'
#
loop_
_entity.id
_entity.type
_entity.pdbx_description
1 polymer ?
#
loop_
_entity_poly.entity_id
_entity_poly.type
_entity_poly.pdbx_seq_one_letter_code
_entity_poly.pdbx_strand_id
1 'polypeptide(L)'
;MGKAVLISYERNGCEMYYDEKTAEKPEKWPANAREQILDTLCECVEEFRKNPSYKTREVLLSLTCEHDLNLNENSGLVRVTEYEVGILNFLYLVGNAYQISSLKTYIYNIITQVTRLQKITSWFNPVINCDEENTYRVIPYEQGLMFPLRLYHIAYQKFTIEKNKSFAEQLIEIVEETLKSCQTEEEIDTLTHSYTSMLLDISNMHGSKREKLWEFTREELYKLLAIEAKLLRMNKQPANIRPVKGVLMMMISNFILKSRNGYNNDYICKYLPIEVAKSSISNHQIWMKKTELLNDEREKKVIPELFEDMSWIHYDWIKDIDFSETRNYYVSCFSKSINNSHMQDGYGECLYGYKNDRIVDLIGPIGLYTLTKKADADADLPDTMKRPYIAQVITFDVLYDIEEAKTELQYLFSVIDMFDLSDNNKKMFLQEILQYWILSVKDSKWKAERERRYVIFLYDDYEYIETELDDTFLKVKTSLFITPDFIIGKNPSKWEIMRQLAAKRKALFSKEYLFCENCLMQDHDVAIHEKPEKCPICGSKNIRMIYHENA
;
A
#
# COMPACT_ATOMS: atom_id res chain seq x y z
N MET A 1 8.79 25.51 8.66
CA MET A 1 7.78 25.67 7.60
C MET A 1 6.72 26.65 8.10
N GLY A 2 6.75 27.91 7.64
CA GLY A 2 5.75 28.94 8.02
C GLY A 2 4.65 29.15 6.98
N LYS A 3 4.81 28.55 5.80
CA LYS A 3 3.90 28.61 4.65
C LYS A 3 3.85 27.23 3.99
N ALA A 4 2.67 26.79 3.56
CA ALA A 4 2.48 25.57 2.77
C ALA A 4 1.97 25.95 1.37
N VAL A 5 2.47 25.29 0.33
CA VAL A 5 2.00 25.51 -1.05
C VAL A 5 0.67 24.80 -1.24
N LEU A 6 -0.36 25.58 -1.56
CA LEU A 6 -1.64 25.11 -2.05
C LEU A 6 -1.61 25.09 -3.57
N ILE A 7 -2.29 24.11 -4.13
CA ILE A 7 -2.75 24.16 -5.51
C ILE A 7 -4.23 24.48 -5.40
N SER A 8 -4.61 25.75 -5.59
CA SER A 8 -6.03 26.11 -5.57
C SER A 8 -6.64 25.90 -6.96
N TYR A 9 -7.82 25.28 -7.01
CA TYR A 9 -8.61 25.18 -8.22
C TYR A 9 -9.75 26.19 -8.16
N GLU A 10 -9.66 27.28 -8.92
CA GLU A 10 -10.81 28.16 -9.14
C GLU A 10 -11.60 27.67 -10.35
N ARG A 11 -12.91 27.44 -10.17
CA ARG A 11 -13.83 27.22 -11.28
C ARG A 11 -14.53 28.54 -11.59
N ASN A 12 -13.99 29.32 -12.52
CA ASN A 12 -14.62 30.52 -13.07
C ASN A 12 -14.92 30.30 -14.55
N GLY A 13 -16.09 29.74 -14.86
CA GLY A 13 -16.39 29.34 -16.25
C GLY A 13 -15.46 28.23 -16.75
N CYS A 14 -15.40 28.04 -18.06
CA CYS A 14 -14.85 26.88 -18.78
C CYS A 14 -13.31 26.72 -18.78
N GLU A 15 -12.59 27.17 -17.74
CA GLU A 15 -11.13 27.05 -17.68
C GLU A 15 -10.66 26.64 -16.26
N MET A 16 -9.77 25.65 -16.18
CA MET A 16 -9.06 25.26 -14.96
C MET A 16 -7.73 26.02 -14.88
N TYR A 17 -7.60 26.93 -13.92
CA TYR A 17 -6.35 27.65 -13.65
C TYR A 17 -5.60 27.05 -12.46
N TYR A 18 -4.27 26.95 -12.57
CA TYR A 18 -3.36 26.60 -11.47
C TYR A 18 -2.82 27.88 -10.84
N ASP A 19 -3.20 28.16 -9.60
CA ASP A 19 -2.61 29.27 -8.83
C ASP A 19 -1.88 28.70 -7.58
N GLU A 20 -0.57 28.97 -7.50
CA GLU A 20 0.25 28.63 -6.33
C GLU A 20 -0.06 29.63 -5.21
N LYS A 21 -1.05 29.29 -4.38
CA LYS A 21 -1.35 30.07 -3.17
C LYS A 21 -0.54 29.52 -2.00
N THR A 22 0.02 30.39 -1.16
CA THR A 22 0.66 29.95 0.09
C THR A 22 -0.31 30.07 1.25
N ALA A 23 -0.68 28.94 1.86
CA ALA A 23 -1.41 28.93 3.13
C ALA A 23 -0.48 29.28 4.30
N GLU A 24 -0.91 30.18 5.18
CA GLU A 24 -0.20 30.47 6.42
C GLU A 24 -0.47 29.40 7.48
N LYS A 25 0.56 29.09 8.28
CA LYS A 25 0.41 28.15 9.40
C LYS A 25 -0.54 28.76 10.45
N PRO A 26 -1.63 28.08 10.85
CA PRO A 26 -2.57 28.61 11.85
C PRO A 26 -1.89 28.84 13.20
N GLU A 27 -2.27 29.90 13.93
CA GLU A 27 -1.64 30.28 15.21
C GLU A 27 -1.65 29.16 16.27
N LYS A 28 -2.69 28.33 16.29
CA LYS A 28 -2.84 27.21 17.24
C LYS A 28 -2.48 25.87 16.61
N TRP A 29 -1.45 25.79 15.77
CA TRP A 29 -1.03 24.54 15.15
C TRP A 29 0.11 23.87 15.94
N PRO A 30 0.03 22.56 16.24
CA PRO A 30 -1.11 21.67 16.02
C PRO A 30 -2.22 21.87 17.08
N ALA A 31 -3.48 21.77 16.68
CA ALA A 31 -4.66 21.83 17.58
C ALA A 31 -5.31 20.46 17.83
N ASN A 32 -4.85 19.43 17.13
CA ASN A 32 -5.33 18.06 17.27
C ASN A 32 -4.20 17.08 16.92
N ALA A 33 -4.38 15.81 17.30
CA ALA A 33 -3.37 14.77 17.09
C ALA A 33 -3.04 14.56 15.60
N ARG A 34 -4.01 14.73 14.70
CA ARG A 34 -3.80 14.59 13.24
C ARG A 34 -2.82 15.64 12.72
N GLU A 35 -3.00 16.91 13.08
CA GLU A 35 -2.09 17.99 12.69
C GLU A 35 -0.66 17.76 13.20
N GLN A 36 -0.51 17.20 14.41
CA GLN A 36 0.80 16.83 14.96
C GLN A 36 1.45 15.68 14.16
N ILE A 37 0.68 14.67 13.79
CA ILE A 37 1.15 13.56 12.94
C ILE A 37 1.60 14.09 11.58
N LEU A 38 0.87 15.04 10.98
CA LEU A 38 1.24 15.65 9.71
C LEU A 38 2.56 16.43 9.79
N ASP A 39 2.79 17.21 10.84
CA ASP A 39 4.09 17.87 11.06
C ASP A 39 5.22 16.83 11.23
N THR A 40 4.97 15.76 11.99
CA THR A 40 5.94 14.67 12.22
C THR A 40 6.28 13.93 10.93
N LEU A 41 5.29 13.68 10.07
CA LEU A 41 5.50 13.04 8.77
C LEU A 41 6.36 13.90 7.85
N CYS A 42 6.14 15.21 7.83
CA CYS A 42 7.00 16.14 7.07
C CYS A 42 8.46 16.05 7.50
N GLU A 43 8.73 15.95 8.80
CA GLU A 43 10.09 15.74 9.32
C GLU A 43 10.66 14.38 8.92
N CYS A 44 9.86 13.32 9.03
CA CYS A 44 10.29 11.95 8.72
C CYS A 44 10.62 11.75 7.23
N VAL A 45 9.84 12.34 6.32
CA VAL A 45 10.13 12.24 4.87
C VAL A 45 11.38 13.03 4.50
N GLU A 46 11.63 14.18 5.15
CA GLU A 46 12.86 14.94 4.97
C GLU A 46 14.08 14.21 5.53
N GLU A 47 13.93 13.52 6.66
CA GLU A 47 14.98 12.70 7.24
C GLU A 47 15.29 11.47 6.36
N PHE A 48 14.26 10.80 5.82
CA PHE A 48 14.46 9.73 4.84
C PHE A 48 15.13 10.24 3.56
N ARG A 49 14.77 11.44 3.08
CA ARG A 49 15.40 12.08 1.91
C ARG A 49 16.89 12.32 2.12
N LYS A 50 17.27 12.84 3.29
CA LYS A 50 18.67 13.18 3.62
C LYS A 50 19.50 11.96 3.95
N ASN A 51 18.92 11.03 4.72
CA ASN A 51 19.59 9.86 5.27
C ASN A 51 18.78 8.58 4.95
N PRO A 52 18.66 8.18 3.68
CA PRO A 52 17.85 7.02 3.30
C PRO A 52 18.49 5.74 3.88
N SER A 53 17.76 5.06 4.76
CA SER A 53 18.21 3.83 5.43
C SER A 53 17.03 3.00 5.94
N TYR A 54 17.28 1.75 6.32
CA TYR A 54 16.29 0.90 6.96
C TYR A 54 15.72 1.51 8.25
N LYS A 55 16.49 2.36 8.95
CA LYS A 55 16.07 3.04 10.18
C LYS A 55 15.09 4.18 9.89
N THR A 56 15.45 5.08 8.98
CA THR A 56 14.58 6.21 8.61
C THR A 56 13.30 5.71 7.92
N ARG A 57 13.40 4.63 7.14
CA ARG A 57 12.25 3.91 6.60
C ARG A 57 11.36 3.31 7.70
N GLU A 58 11.92 2.61 8.70
CA GLU A 58 11.13 2.06 9.82
C GLU A 58 10.35 3.13 10.58
N VAL A 59 10.97 4.29 10.85
CA VAL A 59 10.30 5.39 11.55
C VAL A 59 9.11 5.89 10.74
N LEU A 60 9.32 6.17 9.44
CA LEU A 60 8.27 6.62 8.54
C LEU A 60 7.13 5.59 8.44
N LEU A 61 7.44 4.33 8.18
CA LEU A 61 6.44 3.27 8.03
C LEU A 61 5.68 3.00 9.33
N SER A 62 6.32 3.20 10.48
CA SER A 62 5.65 3.05 11.78
C SER A 62 4.58 4.11 12.03
N LEU A 63 4.67 5.26 11.36
CA LEU A 63 3.66 6.32 11.44
C LEU A 63 2.54 6.16 10.39
N THR A 64 2.84 5.53 9.25
CA THR A 64 1.89 5.43 8.12
C THR A 64 1.15 4.10 8.05
N CYS A 65 1.72 3.01 8.58
CA CYS A 65 1.13 1.68 8.51
C CYS A 65 0.33 1.35 9.77
N GLU A 66 -0.97 1.61 9.73
CA GLU A 66 -1.88 1.31 10.83
C GLU A 66 -2.59 -0.02 10.62
N HIS A 67 -2.52 -0.90 11.62
CA HIS A 67 -3.16 -2.21 11.55
C HIS A 67 -4.41 -2.31 12.45
N ASP A 68 -4.39 -1.75 13.66
CA ASP A 68 -5.54 -1.78 14.56
C ASP A 68 -6.46 -0.59 14.29
N LEU A 69 -7.79 -0.82 14.30
CA LEU A 69 -8.79 0.22 13.99
C LEU A 69 -8.73 1.39 14.97
N ASN A 70 -8.35 1.09 16.21
CA ASN A 70 -8.30 2.01 17.33
C ASN A 70 -6.89 2.46 17.69
N LEU A 71 -5.90 2.24 16.82
CA LEU A 71 -4.52 2.66 17.04
C LEU A 71 -4.39 4.18 17.22
N ASN A 72 -5.20 4.96 16.49
CA ASN A 72 -5.11 6.42 16.52
C ASN A 72 -5.97 7.08 17.58
N GLU A 73 -5.45 8.19 18.08
CA GLU A 73 -6.15 9.14 18.89
C GLU A 73 -6.76 10.25 18.01
N ASN A 74 -8.06 10.47 18.10
CA ASN A 74 -8.75 11.56 17.39
C ASN A 74 -9.02 12.74 18.34
N SER A 75 -8.11 13.02 19.27
CA SER A 75 -8.25 14.08 20.26
C SER A 75 -7.92 15.45 19.67
N GLY A 76 -8.51 16.48 20.29
CA GLY A 76 -8.32 17.89 19.92
C GLY A 76 -9.45 18.47 19.07
N LEU A 77 -9.20 19.66 18.51
CA LEU A 77 -10.20 20.42 17.78
C LEU A 77 -10.49 19.80 16.40
N VAL A 78 -11.76 19.53 16.12
CA VAL A 78 -12.22 19.14 14.78
C VAL A 78 -12.21 20.39 13.89
N ARG A 79 -11.11 20.59 13.16
CA ARG A 79 -10.97 21.59 12.11
C ARG A 79 -10.24 21.01 10.92
N VAL A 80 -10.40 21.63 9.76
CA VAL A 80 -9.55 21.39 8.57
C VAL A 80 -9.17 22.76 8.04
N THR A 81 -7.89 22.95 7.72
CA THR A 81 -7.38 24.24 7.25
C THR A 81 -6.73 24.10 5.89
N GLU A 82 -6.59 25.19 5.16
CA GLU A 82 -5.83 25.21 3.91
C GLU A 82 -4.37 24.79 4.14
N TYR A 83 -3.77 25.15 5.27
CA TYR A 83 -2.42 24.70 5.63
C TYR A 83 -2.31 23.17 5.74
N GLU A 84 -3.33 22.51 6.33
CA GLU A 84 -3.43 21.04 6.35
C GLU A 84 -3.45 20.45 4.94
N VAL A 85 -4.24 21.04 4.04
CA VAL A 85 -4.32 20.63 2.63
C VAL A 85 -2.98 20.78 1.92
N GLY A 86 -2.27 21.89 2.15
CA GLY A 86 -0.92 22.09 1.62
C GLY A 86 0.06 21.01 2.09
N ILE A 87 -0.02 20.59 3.36
CA ILE A 87 0.80 19.49 3.88
C ILE A 87 0.41 18.15 3.22
N LEU A 88 -0.88 17.84 3.11
CA LEU A 88 -1.34 16.60 2.47
C LEU A 88 -0.87 16.50 1.01
N ASN A 89 -0.98 17.59 0.26
CA ASN A 89 -0.49 17.67 -1.11
C ASN A 89 1.04 17.49 -1.18
N PHE A 90 1.79 18.16 -0.30
CA PHE A 90 3.24 18.00 -0.21
C PHE A 90 3.64 16.54 0.07
N LEU A 91 3.04 15.92 1.08
CA LEU A 91 3.32 14.53 1.44
C LEU A 91 2.93 13.57 0.30
N TYR A 92 1.85 13.84 -0.41
CA TYR A 92 1.43 13.04 -1.57
C TYR A 92 2.45 13.14 -2.72
N LEU A 93 2.93 14.34 -3.04
CA LEU A 93 3.98 14.56 -4.04
C LEU A 93 5.29 13.87 -3.65
N VAL A 94 5.69 13.97 -2.39
CA VAL A 94 6.88 13.30 -1.86
C VAL A 94 6.72 11.78 -1.90
N GLY A 95 5.54 11.27 -1.52
CA GLY A 95 5.21 9.84 -1.61
C GLY A 95 5.31 9.31 -3.05
N ASN A 96 4.89 10.09 -4.05
CA ASN A 96 5.09 9.77 -5.46
C ASN A 96 6.58 9.83 -5.85
N ALA A 97 7.28 10.89 -5.46
CA ALA A 97 8.68 11.11 -5.82
C ALA A 97 9.63 10.02 -5.27
N TYR A 98 9.34 9.48 -4.08
CA TYR A 98 10.17 8.46 -3.40
C TYR A 98 9.52 7.07 -3.39
N GLN A 99 8.42 6.87 -4.13
CA GLN A 99 7.68 5.60 -4.22
C GLN A 99 7.27 5.02 -2.86
N ILE A 100 6.85 5.88 -1.93
CA ILE A 100 6.45 5.48 -0.57
C ILE A 100 4.94 5.18 -0.59
N SER A 101 4.58 4.00 -1.07
CA SER A 101 3.18 3.57 -1.22
C SER A 101 2.40 3.68 0.09
N SER A 102 3.01 3.31 1.22
CA SER A 102 2.39 3.46 2.55
C SER A 102 2.03 4.88 2.94
N LEU A 103 2.82 5.88 2.53
CA LEU A 103 2.48 7.27 2.80
C LEU A 103 1.25 7.70 1.99
N LYS A 104 1.15 7.25 0.74
CA LYS A 104 0.02 7.56 -0.13
C LYS A 104 -1.28 6.93 0.36
N THR A 105 -1.26 5.63 0.69
CA THR A 105 -2.43 4.96 1.29
C THR A 105 -2.82 5.60 2.62
N TYR A 106 -1.84 6.01 3.43
CA TYR A 106 -2.10 6.73 4.68
C TYR A 106 -2.82 8.07 4.48
N ILE A 107 -2.43 8.85 3.46
CA ILE A 107 -3.10 10.12 3.13
C ILE A 107 -4.57 9.89 2.77
N TYR A 108 -4.89 8.85 1.98
CA TYR A 108 -6.28 8.48 1.69
C TYR A 108 -7.04 8.09 2.97
N ASN A 109 -6.39 7.38 3.89
CA ASN A 109 -6.97 7.04 5.20
C ASN A 109 -7.26 8.29 6.04
N ILE A 110 -6.38 9.29 6.06
CA ILE A 110 -6.64 10.59 6.71
C ILE A 110 -7.87 11.26 6.10
N ILE A 111 -7.95 11.32 4.78
CA ILE A 111 -9.09 11.94 4.08
C ILE A 111 -10.40 11.24 4.44
N THR A 112 -10.42 9.90 4.44
CA THR A 112 -11.56 9.08 4.87
C THR A 112 -11.98 9.40 6.31
N GLN A 113 -11.03 9.46 7.25
CA GLN A 113 -11.31 9.74 8.66
C GLN A 113 -11.88 11.15 8.85
N VAL A 114 -11.25 12.16 8.27
CA VAL A 114 -11.69 13.57 8.37
C VAL A 114 -13.06 13.76 7.75
N THR A 115 -13.31 13.19 6.57
CA THR A 115 -14.62 13.26 5.90
C THR A 115 -15.71 12.63 6.76
N ARG A 116 -15.42 11.49 7.39
CA ARG A 116 -16.36 10.82 8.30
C ARG A 116 -16.61 11.66 9.57
N LEU A 117 -15.56 12.23 10.17
CA LEU A 117 -15.67 13.09 11.34
C LEU A 117 -16.47 14.35 11.04
N GLN A 118 -16.23 15.02 9.90
CA GLN A 118 -16.98 16.19 9.47
C GLN A 118 -18.48 15.90 9.37
N LYS A 119 -18.84 14.77 8.74
CA LYS A 119 -20.23 14.32 8.68
C LYS A 119 -20.82 14.11 10.08
N ILE A 120 -20.10 13.46 10.99
CA ILE A 120 -20.58 13.25 12.37
C ILE A 120 -20.79 14.60 13.07
N THR A 121 -19.84 15.53 12.95
CA THR A 121 -19.94 16.88 13.50
C THR A 121 -21.15 17.63 12.94
N SER A 122 -21.42 17.53 11.64
CA SER A 122 -22.58 18.18 11.01
C SER A 122 -23.93 17.78 11.63
N TRP A 123 -24.03 16.57 12.21
CA TRP A 123 -25.23 16.12 12.91
C TRP A 123 -25.44 16.81 14.26
N PHE A 124 -24.38 17.38 14.85
CA PHE A 124 -24.45 18.13 16.10
C PHE A 124 -24.76 19.62 15.87
N ASN A 125 -24.61 20.15 14.66
CA ASN A 125 -24.84 21.56 14.35
C ASN A 125 -26.25 22.07 14.68
N PRO A 126 -27.34 21.31 14.40
CA PRO A 126 -28.68 21.69 14.84
C PRO A 126 -28.84 21.73 16.37
N VAL A 127 -28.02 20.98 17.12
CA VAL A 127 -28.05 20.93 18.59
C VAL A 127 -27.39 22.16 19.21
N ILE A 128 -26.46 22.79 18.49
CA ILE A 128 -25.71 23.98 18.94
C ILE A 128 -26.17 25.28 18.25
N ASN A 129 -27.34 25.28 17.60
CA ASN A 129 -27.89 26.42 16.84
C ASN A 129 -26.92 26.99 15.79
N CYS A 130 -26.18 26.11 15.10
CA CYS A 130 -25.36 26.47 13.96
C CYS A 130 -26.17 26.23 12.68
N ASP A 131 -26.75 27.29 12.11
CA ASP A 131 -27.63 27.26 10.93
C ASP A 131 -26.87 27.30 9.58
N GLU A 132 -25.64 26.78 9.54
CA GLU A 132 -24.88 26.73 8.29
C GLU A 132 -25.40 25.62 7.36
N GLU A 133 -25.69 25.96 6.10
CA GLU A 133 -26.02 24.99 5.06
C GLU A 133 -24.79 24.18 4.64
N ASN A 134 -24.99 22.89 4.30
CA ASN A 134 -23.96 21.98 3.79
C ASN A 134 -22.76 21.75 4.74
N THR A 135 -22.99 21.75 6.04
CA THR A 135 -21.96 21.56 7.09
C THR A 135 -21.25 20.20 7.07
N TYR A 136 -21.73 19.23 6.29
CA TYR A 136 -21.04 17.96 6.04
C TYR A 136 -19.87 18.09 5.04
N ARG A 137 -19.79 19.21 4.31
CA ARG A 137 -18.75 19.48 3.33
C ARG A 137 -17.42 19.80 4.00
N VAL A 138 -16.32 19.42 3.36
CA VAL A 138 -14.96 19.78 3.79
C VAL A 138 -14.40 20.73 2.74
N ILE A 139 -14.81 22.00 2.80
CA ILE A 139 -14.49 23.00 1.78
C ILE A 139 -12.98 23.08 1.45
N PRO A 140 -12.05 23.07 2.43
CA PRO A 140 -10.62 23.06 2.10
C PRO A 140 -10.21 21.86 1.24
N TYR A 141 -10.80 20.68 1.46
CA TYR A 141 -10.49 19.49 0.67
C TYR A 141 -11.04 19.58 -0.76
N GLU A 142 -12.25 20.09 -0.91
CA GLU A 142 -12.90 20.26 -2.21
C GLU A 142 -12.17 21.29 -3.09
N GLN A 143 -11.54 22.30 -2.48
CA GLN A 143 -10.90 23.40 -3.22
C GLN A 143 -9.39 23.24 -3.41
N GLY A 144 -8.70 22.59 -2.47
CA GLY A 144 -7.24 22.60 -2.44
C GLY A 144 -6.55 21.24 -2.59
N LEU A 145 -7.23 20.10 -2.39
CA LEU A 145 -6.57 18.81 -2.56
C LEU A 145 -6.19 18.58 -4.02
N MET A 146 -5.01 17.98 -4.24
CA MET A 146 -4.64 17.47 -5.55
C MET A 146 -5.71 16.54 -6.09
N PHE A 147 -5.89 16.54 -7.41
CA PHE A 147 -7.09 15.96 -8.02
C PHE A 147 -7.31 14.46 -7.72
N PRO A 148 -6.29 13.57 -7.65
CA PRO A 148 -6.48 12.19 -7.22
C PRO A 148 -7.08 12.06 -5.80
N LEU A 149 -6.63 12.91 -4.87
CA LEU A 149 -7.09 12.95 -3.49
C LEU A 149 -8.49 13.54 -3.39
N ARG A 150 -8.74 14.61 -4.15
CA ARG A 150 -10.05 15.28 -4.20
C ARG A 150 -11.13 14.37 -4.80
N LEU A 151 -10.82 13.68 -5.89
CA LEU A 151 -11.73 12.73 -6.54
C LEU A 151 -12.19 11.65 -5.55
N TYR A 152 -11.23 11.09 -4.81
CA TYR A 152 -11.51 10.14 -3.74
C TYR A 152 -12.35 10.74 -2.60
N HIS A 153 -12.01 11.95 -2.14
CA HIS A 153 -12.77 12.65 -1.10
C HIS A 153 -14.25 12.82 -1.49
N ILE A 154 -14.51 13.32 -2.69
CA ILE A 154 -15.87 13.57 -3.19
C ILE A 154 -16.65 12.25 -3.30
N ALA A 155 -16.04 11.22 -3.89
CA ALA A 155 -16.65 9.90 -3.98
C ALA A 155 -16.97 9.32 -2.59
N TYR A 156 -16.03 9.41 -1.64
CA TYR A 156 -16.23 8.90 -0.29
C TYR A 156 -17.29 9.70 0.49
N GLN A 157 -17.32 11.02 0.34
CA GLN A 157 -18.31 11.89 0.95
C GLN A 157 -19.73 11.53 0.46
N LYS A 158 -19.93 11.42 -0.86
CA LYS A 158 -21.23 11.02 -1.44
C LYS A 158 -21.62 9.61 -0.98
N PHE A 159 -20.68 8.66 -0.98
CA PHE A 159 -20.89 7.28 -0.52
C PHE A 159 -21.38 7.22 0.93
N THR A 160 -20.73 7.96 1.84
CA THR A 160 -21.11 7.94 3.26
C THR A 160 -22.44 8.65 3.51
N ILE A 161 -22.79 9.68 2.74
CA ILE A 161 -24.03 10.44 2.91
C ILE A 161 -25.23 9.65 2.36
N GLU A 162 -25.16 9.20 1.10
CA GLU A 162 -26.30 8.58 0.42
C GLU A 162 -26.55 7.13 0.87
N LYS A 163 -25.49 6.36 1.14
CA LYS A 163 -25.54 4.95 1.59
C LYS A 163 -26.42 4.00 0.73
N ASN A 164 -26.66 4.34 -0.52
CA ASN A 164 -27.50 3.59 -1.47
C ASN A 164 -26.68 2.72 -2.43
N LYS A 165 -25.37 2.98 -2.55
CA LYS A 165 -24.44 2.33 -3.48
C LYS A 165 -23.17 1.86 -2.77
N SER A 166 -22.47 0.92 -3.38
CA SER A 166 -21.10 0.58 -3.00
C SER A 166 -20.16 1.78 -3.23
N PHE A 167 -18.99 1.76 -2.59
CA PHE A 167 -17.98 2.80 -2.83
C PHE A 167 -17.48 2.79 -4.28
N ALA A 168 -17.32 1.61 -4.88
CA ALA A 168 -16.91 1.48 -6.28
C ALA A 168 -17.92 2.11 -7.24
N GLU A 169 -19.22 1.82 -7.06
CA GLU A 169 -20.28 2.44 -7.86
C GLU A 169 -20.32 3.96 -7.69
N GLN A 170 -20.11 4.44 -6.46
CA GLN A 170 -20.09 5.87 -6.20
C GLN A 170 -18.91 6.56 -6.88
N LEU A 171 -17.73 5.92 -6.85
CA LEU A 171 -16.54 6.41 -7.51
C LEU A 171 -16.73 6.47 -9.04
N ILE A 172 -17.29 5.42 -9.63
CA ILE A 172 -17.63 5.38 -11.06
C ILE A 172 -18.56 6.54 -11.43
N GLU A 173 -19.63 6.73 -10.66
CA GLU A 173 -20.59 7.82 -10.91
C GLU A 173 -19.91 9.20 -10.88
N ILE A 174 -19.08 9.48 -9.87
CA ILE A 174 -18.35 10.75 -9.77
C ILE A 174 -17.41 10.95 -10.97
N VAL A 175 -16.70 9.91 -11.39
CA VAL A 175 -15.80 9.99 -12.55
C VAL A 175 -16.58 10.24 -13.84
N GLU A 176 -17.71 9.56 -14.03
CA GLU A 176 -18.55 9.76 -15.21
C GLU A 176 -19.25 11.12 -15.24
N GLU A 177 -19.71 11.62 -14.09
CA GLU A 177 -20.24 12.99 -13.94
C GLU A 177 -19.16 14.03 -14.27
N THR A 178 -17.95 13.84 -13.74
CA THR A 178 -16.80 14.71 -14.01
C THR A 178 -16.45 14.70 -15.49
N LEU A 179 -16.37 13.52 -16.10
CA LEU A 179 -16.07 13.34 -17.52
C LEU A 179 -17.09 14.04 -18.42
N LYS A 180 -18.39 14.00 -18.08
CA LYS A 180 -19.44 14.73 -18.83
C LYS A 180 -19.26 16.25 -18.78
N SER A 181 -18.57 16.76 -17.77
CA SER A 181 -18.32 18.19 -17.60
C SER A 181 -17.02 18.67 -18.27
N CYS A 182 -16.13 17.75 -18.66
CA CYS A 182 -14.92 18.07 -19.41
C CYS A 182 -15.29 18.56 -20.82
N GLN A 183 -14.70 19.67 -21.23
CA GLN A 183 -14.89 20.32 -22.54
C GLN A 183 -13.63 20.27 -23.41
N THR A 184 -12.47 20.10 -22.79
CA THR A 184 -11.16 20.13 -23.46
C THR A 184 -10.41 18.79 -23.35
N GLU A 185 -9.45 18.56 -24.26
CA GLU A 185 -8.56 17.38 -24.17
C GLU A 185 -7.70 17.41 -22.89
N GLU A 186 -7.28 18.59 -22.42
CA GLU A 186 -6.47 18.76 -21.20
C GLU A 186 -7.23 18.37 -19.92
N GLU A 187 -8.52 18.70 -19.84
CA GLU A 187 -9.37 18.28 -18.71
C GLU A 187 -9.56 16.76 -18.69
N ILE A 188 -9.70 16.13 -19.86
CA ILE A 188 -9.79 14.67 -19.99
C ILE A 188 -8.45 14.03 -19.58
N ASP A 189 -7.31 14.58 -20.00
CA ASP A 189 -5.99 14.08 -19.60
C ASP A 189 -5.80 14.18 -18.08
N THR A 190 -6.16 15.32 -17.49
CA THR A 190 -6.09 15.56 -16.04
C THR A 190 -6.95 14.57 -15.25
N LEU A 191 -8.20 14.33 -15.69
CA LEU A 191 -9.08 13.33 -15.09
C LEU A 191 -8.53 11.92 -15.23
N THR A 192 -8.05 11.57 -16.42
CA THR A 192 -7.46 10.25 -16.73
C THR A 192 -6.28 9.99 -15.80
N HIS A 193 -5.28 10.88 -15.81
CA HIS A 193 -4.11 10.76 -14.94
C HIS A 193 -4.48 10.66 -13.45
N SER A 194 -5.47 11.43 -13.02
CA SER A 194 -5.88 11.46 -11.61
C SER A 194 -6.60 10.19 -11.17
N TYR A 195 -7.47 9.67 -12.03
CA TYR A 195 -8.16 8.40 -11.78
C TYR A 195 -7.18 7.23 -11.77
N THR A 196 -6.30 7.15 -12.77
CA THR A 196 -5.24 6.13 -12.86
C THR A 196 -4.34 6.15 -11.63
N SER A 197 -3.89 7.34 -11.21
CA SER A 197 -3.00 7.50 -10.05
C SER A 197 -3.69 7.08 -8.75
N MET A 198 -4.94 7.50 -8.55
CA MET A 198 -5.72 7.12 -7.37
C MET A 198 -5.97 5.61 -7.31
N LEU A 199 -6.34 4.96 -8.42
CA LEU A 199 -6.53 3.51 -8.45
C LEU A 199 -5.22 2.76 -8.18
N LEU A 200 -4.10 3.20 -8.76
CA LEU A 200 -2.78 2.65 -8.45
C LEU A 200 -2.48 2.77 -6.94
N ASP A 201 -2.72 3.95 -6.36
CA ASP A 201 -2.39 4.20 -4.96
C ASP A 201 -3.19 3.30 -4.02
N ILE A 202 -4.51 3.20 -4.18
CA ILE A 202 -5.34 2.35 -3.32
C ILE A 202 -5.11 0.85 -3.58
N SER A 203 -4.62 0.46 -4.77
CA SER A 203 -4.18 -0.93 -5.03
C SER A 203 -3.01 -1.37 -4.12
N ASN A 204 -2.25 -0.41 -3.57
CA ASN A 204 -1.14 -0.70 -2.67
C ASN A 204 -1.56 -1.00 -1.23
N MET A 205 -2.86 -1.16 -0.95
CA MET A 205 -3.40 -1.54 0.36
C MET A 205 -2.61 -2.68 1.05
N HIS A 206 -2.47 -2.57 2.36
CA HIS A 206 -1.75 -3.48 3.24
C HIS A 206 -2.64 -4.55 3.89
N GLY A 207 -3.96 -4.38 3.84
CA GLY A 207 -4.90 -5.39 4.32
C GLY A 207 -6.26 -4.82 4.68
N SER A 208 -7.26 -5.69 4.79
CA SER A 208 -8.65 -5.26 4.92
C SER A 208 -8.98 -4.48 6.19
N LYS A 209 -8.28 -4.73 7.31
CA LYS A 209 -8.77 -4.34 8.63
C LYS A 209 -8.99 -2.84 8.72
N ARG A 210 -8.01 -2.05 8.28
CA ARG A 210 -8.10 -0.58 8.18
C ARG A 210 -8.60 -0.09 6.84
N GLU A 211 -8.33 -0.82 5.77
CA GLU A 211 -8.49 -0.37 4.38
C GLU A 211 -9.62 -1.10 3.65
N LYS A 212 -10.60 -1.60 4.42
CA LYS A 212 -11.74 -2.42 3.94
C LYS A 212 -12.49 -1.80 2.77
N LEU A 213 -12.51 -0.48 2.70
CA LEU A 213 -13.18 0.28 1.65
C LEU A 213 -12.65 -0.06 0.25
N TRP A 214 -11.41 -0.55 0.15
CA TRP A 214 -10.74 -0.85 -1.12
C TRP A 214 -10.77 -2.35 -1.46
N GLU A 215 -11.49 -3.17 -0.68
CA GLU A 215 -11.76 -4.57 -1.00
C GLU A 215 -12.83 -4.71 -2.10
N PHE A 216 -12.46 -4.42 -3.33
CA PHE A 216 -13.40 -4.53 -4.45
C PHE A 216 -13.67 -5.98 -4.81
N THR A 217 -14.94 -6.32 -5.03
CA THR A 217 -15.33 -7.58 -5.66
C THR A 217 -14.79 -7.65 -7.10
N ARG A 218 -14.73 -8.86 -7.68
CA ARG A 218 -14.31 -9.04 -9.08
C ARG A 218 -15.18 -8.23 -10.05
N GLU A 219 -16.47 -8.10 -9.76
CA GLU A 219 -17.41 -7.31 -10.57
C GLU A 219 -17.14 -5.80 -10.44
N GLU A 220 -16.97 -5.29 -9.22
CA GLU A 220 -16.64 -3.88 -8.99
C GLU A 220 -15.30 -3.50 -9.62
N LEU A 221 -14.27 -4.33 -9.41
CA LEU A 221 -12.95 -4.12 -9.99
C LEU A 221 -13.00 -4.11 -11.53
N TYR A 222 -13.78 -5.02 -12.13
CA TYR A 222 -13.95 -5.03 -13.59
C TYR A 222 -14.59 -3.73 -14.07
N LYS A 223 -15.62 -3.23 -13.40
CA LYS A 223 -16.27 -1.95 -13.73
C LYS A 223 -15.32 -0.75 -13.56
N LEU A 224 -14.50 -0.72 -12.52
CA LEU A 224 -13.49 0.32 -12.32
C LEU A 224 -12.45 0.32 -13.45
N LEU A 225 -11.93 -0.86 -13.80
CA LEU A 225 -10.98 -1.01 -14.91
C LEU A 225 -11.60 -0.74 -16.29
N ALA A 226 -12.91 -0.95 -16.46
CA ALA A 226 -13.63 -0.56 -17.67
C ALA A 226 -13.68 0.97 -17.84
N ILE A 227 -13.84 1.72 -16.74
CA ILE A 227 -13.76 3.19 -16.76
C ILE A 227 -12.33 3.64 -17.08
N GLU A 228 -11.31 2.99 -16.52
CA GLU A 228 -9.90 3.25 -16.86
C GLU A 228 -9.66 3.08 -18.36
N ALA A 229 -10.08 1.95 -18.94
CA ALA A 229 -9.95 1.69 -20.38
C ALA A 229 -10.68 2.73 -21.23
N LYS A 230 -11.88 3.16 -20.80
CA LYS A 230 -12.66 4.22 -21.46
C LYS A 230 -11.92 5.56 -21.45
N LEU A 231 -11.36 5.97 -20.31
CA LEU A 231 -10.61 7.22 -20.15
C LEU A 231 -9.35 7.23 -21.01
N LEU A 232 -8.54 6.16 -20.96
CA LEU A 232 -7.33 6.02 -21.78
C LEU A 232 -7.63 6.11 -23.29
N ARG A 233 -8.71 5.45 -23.74
CA ARG A 233 -9.15 5.53 -25.14
C ARG A 233 -9.55 6.95 -25.54
N MET A 234 -10.32 7.65 -24.70
CA MET A 234 -10.71 9.04 -24.96
C MET A 234 -9.50 9.98 -24.98
N ASN A 235 -8.51 9.71 -24.13
CA ASN A 235 -7.27 10.47 -24.06
C ASN A 235 -6.21 10.03 -25.09
N LYS A 236 -6.54 9.07 -25.98
CA LYS A 236 -5.62 8.50 -26.99
C LYS A 236 -4.30 7.99 -26.39
N GLN A 237 -4.34 7.52 -25.14
CA GLN A 237 -3.18 6.98 -24.42
C GLN A 237 -3.17 5.45 -24.53
N PRO A 238 -2.23 4.86 -25.27
CA PRO A 238 -2.18 3.41 -25.45
C PRO A 238 -1.71 2.71 -24.16
N ALA A 239 -2.47 1.71 -23.72
CA ALA A 239 -2.23 0.95 -22.49
C ALA A 239 -0.89 0.18 -22.48
N ASN A 240 -0.30 -0.08 -23.65
CA ASN A 240 0.95 -0.85 -23.80
C ASN A 240 2.22 0.03 -23.93
N ILE A 241 2.12 1.36 -23.77
CA ILE A 241 3.28 2.27 -23.85
C ILE A 241 3.61 2.84 -22.47
N ARG A 242 4.90 3.01 -22.15
CA ARG A 242 5.34 3.66 -20.91
C ARG A 242 5.02 5.16 -20.94
N PRO A 243 4.63 5.78 -19.80
CA PRO A 243 4.59 5.20 -18.46
C PRO A 243 3.32 4.39 -18.13
N VAL A 244 2.23 4.58 -18.88
CA VAL A 244 0.90 3.97 -18.62
C VAL A 244 0.98 2.46 -18.46
N LYS A 245 1.71 1.76 -19.33
CA LYS A 245 1.90 0.31 -19.24
C LYS A 245 2.35 -0.17 -17.87
N GLY A 246 3.36 0.49 -17.30
CA GLY A 246 3.92 0.11 -16.01
C GLY A 246 2.90 0.30 -14.88
N VAL A 247 2.15 1.42 -14.92
CA VAL A 247 1.10 1.73 -13.96
C VAL A 247 -0.03 0.71 -14.02
N LEU A 248 -0.54 0.40 -15.22
CA LEU A 248 -1.62 -0.57 -15.41
C LEU A 248 -1.21 -1.97 -14.96
N MET A 249 -0.02 -2.43 -15.36
CA MET A 249 0.49 -3.73 -14.93
C MET A 249 0.52 -3.84 -13.41
N MET A 250 1.02 -2.79 -12.74
CA MET A 250 1.12 -2.76 -11.29
C MET A 250 -0.23 -2.74 -10.59
N MET A 251 -1.12 -1.87 -11.04
CA MET A 251 -2.48 -1.74 -10.51
C MET A 251 -3.27 -3.05 -10.68
N ILE A 252 -3.27 -3.63 -11.88
CA ILE A 252 -3.94 -4.90 -12.18
C ILE A 252 -3.35 -6.04 -11.36
N SER A 253 -2.02 -6.13 -11.27
CA SER A 253 -1.32 -7.13 -10.45
C SER A 253 -1.71 -7.04 -8.99
N ASN A 254 -1.63 -5.83 -8.43
CA ASN A 254 -1.98 -5.59 -7.04
C ASN A 254 -3.42 -5.99 -6.74
N PHE A 255 -4.40 -5.50 -7.50
CA PHE A 255 -5.80 -5.84 -7.21
C PHE A 255 -6.09 -7.33 -7.43
N ILE A 256 -5.65 -7.92 -8.55
CA ILE A 256 -6.02 -9.30 -8.85
C ILE A 256 -5.33 -10.28 -7.92
N LEU A 257 -4.02 -10.13 -7.70
CA LEU A 257 -3.25 -11.09 -6.92
C LEU A 257 -3.45 -10.91 -5.40
N LYS A 258 -3.57 -9.67 -4.91
CA LYS A 258 -3.81 -9.43 -3.47
C LYS A 258 -5.23 -9.81 -3.06
N SER A 259 -6.21 -9.71 -3.95
CA SER A 259 -7.61 -10.05 -3.64
C SER A 259 -7.85 -11.53 -3.36
N ARG A 260 -6.89 -12.41 -3.70
CA ARG A 260 -6.92 -13.82 -3.33
C ARG A 260 -7.20 -13.98 -1.84
N ASN A 261 -8.14 -14.87 -1.51
CA ASN A 261 -8.58 -15.13 -0.14
C ASN A 261 -8.99 -13.88 0.66
N GLY A 262 -9.57 -12.87 -0.01
CA GLY A 262 -10.18 -11.70 0.65
C GLY A 262 -9.17 -10.67 1.17
N TYR A 263 -8.26 -10.21 0.30
CA TYR A 263 -7.36 -9.06 0.55
C TYR A 263 -6.56 -9.13 1.86
N ASN A 264 -6.18 -10.35 2.25
CA ASN A 264 -5.38 -10.68 3.43
C ASN A 264 -5.97 -10.25 4.79
N ASN A 265 -6.76 -11.14 5.39
CA ASN A 265 -7.30 -11.01 6.75
C ASN A 265 -6.50 -11.75 7.83
N ASP A 266 -5.50 -12.54 7.41
CA ASP A 266 -4.74 -13.42 8.29
C ASP A 266 -3.46 -12.73 8.77
N TYR A 267 -2.93 -13.23 9.88
CA TYR A 267 -1.57 -12.89 10.28
C TYR A 267 -0.55 -13.52 9.34
N ILE A 268 0.52 -12.78 9.06
CA ILE A 268 1.60 -13.22 8.19
C ILE A 268 2.78 -13.64 9.07
N CYS A 269 3.26 -14.86 8.90
CA CYS A 269 4.25 -15.47 9.77
C CYS A 269 5.51 -15.86 8.99
N LYS A 270 6.68 -15.48 9.51
CA LYS A 270 7.98 -16.03 9.09
C LYS A 270 8.47 -17.02 10.13
N TYR A 271 8.74 -18.24 9.70
CA TYR A 271 9.40 -19.27 10.50
C TYR A 271 10.89 -19.23 10.20
N LEU A 272 11.71 -19.19 11.25
CA LEU A 272 13.16 -19.14 11.16
C LEU A 272 13.79 -20.16 12.12
N PRO A 273 14.89 -20.82 11.75
CA PRO A 273 15.71 -21.57 12.69
C PRO A 273 16.35 -20.64 13.74
N ILE A 274 16.65 -21.17 14.93
CA ILE A 274 17.28 -20.40 16.04
C ILE A 274 18.51 -19.61 15.59
N GLU A 275 19.44 -20.24 14.85
CA GLU A 275 20.69 -19.58 14.43
C GLU A 275 20.45 -18.42 13.46
N VAL A 276 19.44 -18.55 12.59
CA VAL A 276 19.05 -17.48 11.68
C VAL A 276 18.40 -16.34 12.46
N ALA A 277 17.47 -16.64 13.38
CA ALA A 277 16.84 -15.66 14.25
C ALA A 277 17.85 -14.85 15.10
N LYS A 278 18.92 -15.50 15.56
CA LYS A 278 20.03 -14.85 16.25
C LYS A 278 20.83 -13.93 15.33
N SER A 279 21.15 -14.40 14.13
CA SER A 279 21.93 -13.65 13.14
C SER A 279 21.17 -12.44 12.58
N SER A 280 19.87 -12.59 12.31
CA SER A 280 18.98 -11.55 11.80
C SER A 280 18.91 -10.30 12.67
N ILE A 281 19.07 -10.45 13.99
CA ILE A 281 19.11 -9.33 14.93
C ILE A 281 20.47 -8.63 14.95
N SER A 282 21.54 -9.33 14.56
CA SER A 282 22.88 -8.74 14.52
C SER A 282 23.16 -8.02 13.19
N ASN A 283 22.75 -8.62 12.08
CA ASN A 283 22.99 -8.07 10.74
C ASN A 283 21.85 -7.15 10.26
N HIS A 284 20.66 -7.24 10.86
CA HIS A 284 19.45 -6.54 10.43
C HIS A 284 19.07 -6.81 8.98
N GLN A 285 19.25 -8.05 8.50
CA GLN A 285 19.01 -8.40 7.10
C GLN A 285 17.88 -9.44 6.96
N ILE A 286 17.15 -9.32 5.86
CA ILE A 286 16.39 -10.42 5.27
C ILE A 286 17.12 -10.94 4.04
N TRP A 287 17.24 -12.26 3.94
CA TRP A 287 17.90 -12.93 2.83
C TRP A 287 16.85 -13.62 1.97
N MET A 288 16.84 -13.30 0.69
CA MET A 288 15.85 -13.76 -0.28
C MET A 288 16.57 -14.54 -1.36
N LYS A 289 16.17 -15.80 -1.52
CA LYS A 289 16.81 -16.69 -2.48
C LYS A 289 16.46 -16.26 -3.90
N LYS A 290 17.38 -16.54 -4.81
CA LYS A 290 17.03 -16.65 -6.22
C LYS A 290 16.00 -17.76 -6.42
N THR A 291 15.13 -17.55 -7.38
CA THR A 291 13.96 -18.40 -7.66
C THR A 291 14.28 -19.87 -7.92
N GLU A 292 15.39 -20.15 -8.57
CA GLU A 292 15.89 -21.49 -8.92
C GLU A 292 16.36 -22.28 -7.68
N LEU A 293 16.47 -21.63 -6.52
CA LEU A 293 16.88 -22.22 -5.24
C LEU A 293 15.71 -22.35 -4.25
N LEU A 294 14.47 -22.11 -4.71
CA LEU A 294 13.25 -22.35 -3.94
C LEU A 294 12.99 -23.85 -3.77
N ASN A 295 12.07 -24.19 -2.87
CA ASN A 295 11.86 -25.56 -2.39
C ASN A 295 11.12 -26.47 -3.38
N ASP A 296 10.36 -25.90 -4.33
CA ASP A 296 9.59 -26.67 -5.29
C ASP A 296 10.33 -26.78 -6.64
N GLU A 297 10.56 -28.00 -7.13
CA GLU A 297 11.26 -28.21 -8.41
C GLU A 297 10.44 -27.77 -9.63
N ARG A 298 9.13 -27.52 -9.42
CA ARG A 298 8.18 -27.00 -10.43
C ARG A 298 7.98 -25.48 -10.36
N GLU A 299 8.78 -24.76 -9.57
CA GLU A 299 8.75 -23.29 -9.59
C GLU A 299 8.92 -22.77 -11.01
N LYS A 300 8.13 -21.74 -11.35
CA LYS A 300 7.98 -21.15 -12.69
C LYS A 300 7.39 -22.04 -13.78
N LYS A 301 7.15 -23.34 -13.55
CA LYS A 301 6.67 -24.27 -14.60
C LYS A 301 5.14 -24.37 -14.65
N VAL A 302 4.48 -24.26 -13.50
CA VAL A 302 3.04 -24.50 -13.39
C VAL A 302 2.23 -23.61 -14.34
N ILE A 303 2.48 -22.30 -14.37
CA ILE A 303 1.76 -21.39 -15.26
C ILE A 303 2.00 -21.73 -16.74
N PRO A 304 3.24 -21.85 -17.25
CA PRO A 304 3.51 -22.27 -18.64
C PRO A 304 2.80 -23.56 -19.04
N GLU A 305 2.80 -24.57 -18.15
CA GLU A 305 2.14 -25.86 -18.42
C GLU A 305 0.62 -25.70 -18.60
N LEU A 306 -0.03 -24.72 -17.95
CA LEU A 306 -1.46 -24.43 -18.19
C LEU A 306 -1.75 -23.94 -19.62
N PHE A 307 -0.75 -23.41 -20.33
CA PHE A 307 -0.88 -22.95 -21.71
C PHE A 307 -0.53 -24.04 -22.74
N GLU A 308 -0.10 -25.23 -22.32
CA GLU A 308 0.07 -26.39 -23.21
C GLU A 308 -1.29 -26.92 -23.69
N ASP A 309 -2.31 -26.89 -22.82
CA ASP A 309 -3.71 -27.13 -23.17
C ASP A 309 -4.49 -25.81 -23.18
N MET A 310 -4.80 -25.29 -24.36
CA MET A 310 -5.54 -24.04 -24.53
C MET A 310 -7.07 -24.22 -24.56
N SER A 311 -7.61 -25.43 -24.35
CA SER A 311 -9.05 -25.72 -24.47
C SER A 311 -9.94 -24.95 -23.48
N TRP A 312 -9.36 -24.52 -22.35
CA TRP A 312 -10.04 -23.72 -21.35
C TRP A 312 -9.97 -22.22 -21.61
N ILE A 313 -9.21 -21.74 -22.60
CA ILE A 313 -9.00 -20.33 -22.90
C ILE A 313 -10.10 -19.84 -23.88
N HIS A 314 -10.73 -18.70 -23.57
CA HIS A 314 -11.90 -18.20 -24.33
C HIS A 314 -11.56 -17.07 -25.32
N TYR A 315 -10.26 -16.78 -25.52
CA TYR A 315 -9.79 -15.61 -26.24
C TYR A 315 -8.81 -15.99 -27.34
N ASP A 316 -9.19 -15.77 -28.60
CA ASP A 316 -8.42 -16.18 -29.79
C ASP A 316 -7.05 -15.46 -29.92
N TRP A 317 -6.90 -14.28 -29.29
CA TRP A 317 -5.65 -13.53 -29.29
C TRP A 317 -4.58 -14.15 -28.39
N ILE A 318 -4.93 -15.11 -27.54
CA ILE A 318 -4.01 -15.82 -26.64
C ILE A 318 -3.47 -17.05 -27.35
N LYS A 319 -2.25 -16.91 -27.89
CA LYS A 319 -1.53 -18.00 -28.56
C LYS A 319 -0.03 -17.75 -28.54
N ASP A 320 0.75 -18.83 -28.51
CA ASP A 320 2.22 -18.81 -28.56
C ASP A 320 2.81 -17.84 -27.51
N ILE A 321 2.34 -17.93 -26.28
CA ILE A 321 2.79 -17.07 -25.17
C ILE A 321 4.24 -17.40 -24.84
N ASP A 322 5.04 -16.35 -24.64
CA ASP A 322 6.45 -16.47 -24.29
C ASP A 322 6.58 -16.18 -22.81
N PHE A 323 7.12 -17.17 -22.08
CA PHE A 323 7.34 -17.12 -20.65
C PHE A 323 8.80 -16.87 -20.28
N SER A 324 9.65 -16.58 -21.27
CA SER A 324 11.06 -16.27 -21.04
C SER A 324 11.19 -15.14 -20.03
N GLU A 325 12.09 -15.34 -19.07
CA GLU A 325 12.32 -14.39 -18.00
C GLU A 325 12.91 -13.10 -18.57
N THR A 326 12.29 -11.98 -18.21
CA THR A 326 12.73 -10.64 -18.64
C THR A 326 13.31 -9.83 -17.49
N ARG A 327 13.33 -10.38 -16.27
CA ARG A 327 13.73 -9.70 -15.03
C ARG A 327 14.38 -10.68 -14.06
N ASN A 328 15.19 -10.16 -13.14
CA ASN A 328 15.68 -10.93 -12.01
C ASN A 328 14.67 -10.89 -10.86
N TYR A 329 14.21 -12.06 -10.40
CA TYR A 329 13.23 -12.19 -9.32
C TYR A 329 13.90 -12.67 -8.03
N TYR A 330 13.51 -12.05 -6.92
CA TYR A 330 13.86 -12.53 -5.59
C TYR A 330 12.60 -12.69 -4.77
N VAL A 331 12.52 -13.79 -4.03
CA VAL A 331 11.29 -14.16 -3.32
C VAL A 331 11.56 -14.28 -1.82
N SER A 332 10.66 -13.68 -1.04
CA SER A 332 10.50 -14.02 0.38
C SER A 332 9.16 -14.69 0.63
N CYS A 333 9.22 -15.91 1.15
CA CYS A 333 8.05 -16.74 1.46
C CYS A 333 7.64 -16.57 2.92
N PHE A 334 6.37 -16.30 3.18
CA PHE A 334 5.76 -16.27 4.52
C PHE A 334 4.57 -17.23 4.54
N SER A 335 4.09 -17.58 5.73
CA SER A 335 2.93 -18.46 5.91
C SER A 335 1.80 -17.74 6.63
N LYS A 336 0.56 -18.05 6.27
CA LYS A 336 -0.64 -17.62 7.02
C LYS A 336 -1.00 -18.53 8.19
N SER A 337 -0.22 -19.56 8.44
CA SER A 337 -0.43 -20.51 9.53
C SER A 337 0.33 -20.05 10.79
N ILE A 338 -0.38 -19.77 11.89
CA ILE A 338 0.24 -19.46 13.18
C ILE A 338 0.51 -20.76 13.95
N ASN A 339 1.71 -20.87 14.53
CA ASN A 339 2.11 -21.96 15.44
C ASN A 339 1.82 -23.36 14.88
N ASN A 340 2.14 -23.57 13.60
CA ASN A 340 1.90 -24.82 12.89
C ASN A 340 3.12 -25.74 13.00
N SER A 341 2.93 -27.00 13.41
CA SER A 341 4.02 -27.96 13.62
C SER A 341 4.77 -28.30 12.34
N HIS A 342 4.05 -28.52 11.23
CA HIS A 342 4.68 -28.80 9.93
C HIS A 342 5.59 -27.64 9.50
N MET A 343 5.17 -26.39 9.72
CA MET A 343 5.99 -25.22 9.45
C MET A 343 7.21 -25.12 10.38
N GLN A 344 7.04 -25.45 11.66
CA GLN A 344 8.14 -25.43 12.63
C GLN A 344 9.20 -26.48 12.31
N ASP A 345 8.77 -27.69 11.97
CA ASP A 345 9.65 -28.82 11.66
C ASP A 345 10.41 -28.59 10.34
N GLY A 346 9.75 -27.96 9.35
CA GLY A 346 10.32 -27.72 8.03
C GLY A 346 11.14 -26.44 7.90
N TYR A 347 10.77 -25.37 8.62
CA TYR A 347 11.29 -24.01 8.39
C TYR A 347 11.88 -23.35 9.64
N GLY A 348 11.67 -23.92 10.82
CA GLY A 348 12.27 -23.47 12.07
C GLY A 348 11.26 -23.02 13.13
N GLU A 349 11.70 -23.05 14.37
CA GLU A 349 10.88 -22.92 15.57
C GLU A 349 10.64 -21.47 16.03
N CYS A 350 11.37 -20.50 15.48
CA CYS A 350 11.20 -19.08 15.80
C CYS A 350 10.22 -18.44 14.83
N LEU A 351 9.02 -18.12 15.33
CA LEU A 351 7.98 -17.47 14.54
C LEU A 351 7.99 -15.96 14.77
N TYR A 352 8.04 -15.20 13.68
CA TYR A 352 7.88 -13.75 13.63
C TYR A 352 6.57 -13.42 12.92
N GLY A 353 5.67 -12.72 13.60
CA GLY A 353 4.33 -12.44 13.11
C GLY A 353 4.09 -10.96 12.78
N TYR A 354 3.29 -10.74 11.75
CA TYR A 354 2.89 -9.42 11.26
C TYR A 354 1.38 -9.39 11.04
N LYS A 355 0.75 -8.27 11.37
CA LYS A 355 -0.71 -8.10 11.31
C LYS A 355 -1.22 -7.68 9.93
N ASN A 356 -0.35 -7.14 9.07
CA ASN A 356 -0.68 -6.67 7.73
C ASN A 356 0.54 -6.77 6.79
N ASP A 357 0.37 -6.37 5.53
CA ASP A 357 1.39 -6.41 4.48
C ASP A 357 2.42 -5.28 4.54
N ARG A 358 2.61 -4.59 5.68
CA ARG A 358 3.70 -3.59 5.81
C ARG A 358 5.10 -4.15 5.48
N ILE A 359 5.21 -5.46 5.43
CA ILE A 359 6.37 -6.21 4.95
C ILE A 359 6.80 -5.74 3.55
N VAL A 360 5.85 -5.43 2.65
CA VAL A 360 6.11 -4.92 1.29
C VAL A 360 7.11 -3.76 1.32
N ASP A 361 6.82 -2.72 2.10
CA ASP A 361 7.66 -1.53 2.20
C ASP A 361 8.94 -1.80 3.01
N LEU A 362 8.89 -2.71 4.00
CA LEU A 362 10.04 -3.04 4.84
C LEU A 362 11.13 -3.83 4.13
N ILE A 363 10.79 -4.60 3.10
CA ILE A 363 11.76 -5.42 2.35
C ILE A 363 12.09 -4.82 0.98
N GLY A 364 11.32 -3.84 0.49
CA GLY A 364 11.60 -3.11 -0.74
C GLY A 364 12.98 -2.45 -0.68
N PRO A 365 13.94 -2.83 -1.55
CA PRO A 365 15.28 -2.26 -1.56
C PRO A 365 15.25 -0.74 -1.71
N ILE A 366 16.14 -0.03 -1.03
CA ILE A 366 16.22 1.43 -1.15
C ILE A 366 17.13 1.73 -2.34
N GLY A 367 16.56 2.26 -3.42
CA GLY A 367 17.31 2.66 -4.59
C GLY A 367 17.59 4.16 -4.63
N LEU A 368 18.55 4.57 -5.45
CA LEU A 368 18.89 5.97 -5.70
C LEU A 368 18.74 6.29 -7.19
N TYR A 369 17.75 7.12 -7.53
CA TYR A 369 17.68 7.73 -8.85
C TYR A 369 18.77 8.78 -8.99
N THR A 370 19.48 8.77 -10.11
CA THR A 370 20.29 9.91 -10.54
C THR A 370 19.45 10.75 -11.49
N LEU A 371 19.05 11.93 -11.03
CA LEU A 371 18.31 12.90 -11.84
C LEU A 371 19.30 13.89 -12.44
N THR A 372 19.20 14.09 -13.76
CA THR A 372 20.01 15.06 -14.49
C THR A 372 19.20 16.30 -14.79
N LYS A 373 19.80 17.46 -14.56
CA LYS A 373 19.22 18.77 -14.87
C LYS A 373 18.95 18.89 -16.36
N LYS A 374 17.75 19.36 -16.73
CA LYS A 374 17.44 19.74 -18.11
C LYS A 374 18.06 21.10 -18.43
N ALA A 375 18.38 21.34 -19.71
CA ALA A 375 19.06 22.56 -20.15
C ALA A 375 18.30 23.86 -19.83
N ASP A 376 16.98 23.78 -19.67
CA ASP A 376 16.04 24.86 -19.37
C ASP A 376 15.63 24.94 -17.89
N ALA A 377 16.18 24.08 -17.03
CA ALA A 377 15.90 24.11 -15.60
C ALA A 377 16.63 25.26 -14.90
N ASP A 378 16.06 25.71 -13.76
CA ASP A 378 16.59 26.80 -12.93
C ASP A 378 18.11 26.71 -12.75
N ALA A 379 18.81 27.83 -13.02
CA ALA A 379 20.26 27.93 -12.96
C ALA A 379 20.83 27.50 -11.59
N ASP A 380 20.09 27.69 -10.51
CA ASP A 380 20.53 27.38 -9.14
C ASP A 380 20.44 25.90 -8.78
N LEU A 381 19.75 25.08 -9.59
CA LEU A 381 19.69 23.63 -9.38
C LEU A 381 21.02 22.95 -9.74
N PRO A 382 21.45 21.93 -8.97
CA PRO A 382 22.65 21.16 -9.31
C PRO A 382 22.45 20.39 -10.62
N ASP A 383 23.55 20.19 -11.37
CA ASP A 383 23.53 19.45 -12.64
C ASP A 383 23.04 18.01 -12.49
N THR A 384 23.33 17.40 -11.35
CA THR A 384 22.81 16.08 -10.97
C THR A 384 22.37 16.07 -9.52
N MET A 385 21.27 15.38 -9.23
CA MET A 385 20.86 15.10 -7.85
C MET A 385 20.52 13.62 -7.68
N LYS A 386 20.92 13.05 -6.53
CA LYS A 386 20.44 11.72 -6.13
C LYS A 386 19.12 11.84 -5.39
N ARG A 387 18.20 10.92 -5.66
CA ARG A 387 16.88 10.88 -5.03
C ARG A 387 16.55 9.44 -4.58
N PRO A 388 16.26 9.21 -3.28
CA PRO A 388 15.93 7.88 -2.82
C PRO A 388 14.53 7.45 -3.26
N TYR A 389 14.35 6.15 -3.41
CA TYR A 389 13.05 5.53 -3.57
C TYR A 389 12.99 4.16 -2.91
N ILE A 390 11.80 3.70 -2.55
CA ILE A 390 11.57 2.33 -2.08
C ILE A 390 11.14 1.49 -3.28
N ALA A 391 11.93 0.48 -3.62
CA ALA A 391 11.66 -0.39 -4.74
C ALA A 391 10.40 -1.22 -4.49
N GLN A 392 9.71 -1.51 -5.60
CA GLN A 392 8.42 -2.15 -5.60
C GLN A 392 8.50 -3.64 -5.26
N VAL A 393 7.52 -4.10 -4.49
CA VAL A 393 7.36 -5.51 -4.11
C VAL A 393 5.94 -5.94 -4.41
N ILE A 394 5.78 -7.03 -5.17
CA ILE A 394 4.48 -7.66 -5.41
C ILE A 394 4.21 -8.64 -4.29
N THR A 395 3.00 -8.65 -3.76
CA THR A 395 2.58 -9.59 -2.72
C THR A 395 1.32 -10.34 -3.11
N PHE A 396 1.28 -11.64 -2.85
CA PHE A 396 0.13 -12.49 -3.15
C PHE A 396 0.12 -13.79 -2.36
N ASP A 397 -1.07 -14.38 -2.23
CA ASP A 397 -1.21 -15.75 -1.76
C ASP A 397 -0.95 -16.73 -2.90
N VAL A 398 -0.23 -17.80 -2.62
CA VAL A 398 0.00 -18.88 -3.60
C VAL A 398 -1.27 -19.71 -3.76
N LEU A 399 -1.65 -19.97 -5.01
CA LEU A 399 -2.72 -20.92 -5.33
C LEU A 399 -2.17 -22.34 -5.43
N TYR A 400 -2.99 -23.30 -5.02
CA TYR A 400 -2.66 -24.72 -5.03
C TYR A 400 -3.67 -25.55 -5.84
N ASP A 401 -4.63 -24.87 -6.47
CA ASP A 401 -5.70 -25.44 -7.28
C ASP A 401 -5.59 -24.88 -8.71
N ILE A 402 -5.53 -25.79 -9.68
CA ILE A 402 -5.35 -25.46 -11.09
C ILE A 402 -6.60 -24.79 -11.66
N GLU A 403 -7.80 -25.20 -11.26
CA GLU A 403 -9.05 -24.63 -11.78
C GLU A 403 -9.29 -23.24 -11.20
N GLU A 404 -8.87 -23.00 -9.95
CA GLU A 404 -8.83 -21.65 -9.38
C GLU A 404 -7.85 -20.75 -10.15
N ALA A 405 -6.65 -21.25 -10.48
CA ALA A 405 -5.66 -20.52 -11.27
C ALA A 405 -6.18 -20.19 -12.69
N LYS A 406 -6.82 -21.13 -13.38
CA LYS A 406 -7.47 -20.91 -14.68
C LYS A 406 -8.56 -19.85 -14.60
N THR A 407 -9.40 -19.90 -13.57
CA THR A 407 -10.47 -18.92 -13.35
C THR A 407 -9.90 -17.51 -13.16
N GLU A 408 -8.81 -17.38 -12.41
CA GLU A 408 -8.15 -16.07 -12.24
C GLU A 408 -7.49 -15.58 -13.53
N LEU A 409 -6.83 -16.47 -14.29
CA LEU A 409 -6.26 -16.12 -15.59
C LEU A 409 -7.34 -15.69 -16.58
N GLN A 410 -8.49 -16.34 -16.61
CA GLN A 410 -9.64 -15.92 -17.42
C GLN A 410 -10.12 -14.51 -17.05
N TYR A 411 -10.15 -14.20 -15.75
CA TYR A 411 -10.46 -12.84 -15.30
C TYR A 411 -9.40 -11.83 -15.75
N LEU A 412 -8.11 -12.17 -15.67
CA LEU A 412 -7.04 -11.32 -16.21
C LEU A 412 -7.19 -11.09 -17.72
N PHE A 413 -7.54 -12.14 -18.49
CA PHE A 413 -7.75 -12.04 -19.93
C PHE A 413 -8.91 -11.10 -20.25
N SER A 414 -10.03 -11.21 -19.54
CA SER A 414 -11.17 -10.31 -19.71
C SER A 414 -10.82 -8.86 -19.40
N VAL A 415 -9.97 -8.62 -18.40
CA VAL A 415 -9.45 -7.29 -18.09
C VAL A 415 -8.60 -6.72 -19.21
N ILE A 416 -7.65 -7.51 -19.75
CA ILE A 416 -6.78 -7.07 -20.86
C ILE A 416 -7.63 -6.79 -22.12
N ASP A 417 -8.66 -7.59 -22.34
CA ASP A 417 -9.52 -7.49 -23.53
C ASP A 417 -10.30 -6.16 -23.60
N MET A 418 -10.56 -5.51 -22.45
CA MET A 418 -11.23 -4.21 -22.38
C MET A 418 -10.39 -3.06 -22.96
N PHE A 419 -9.06 -3.18 -22.97
CA PHE A 419 -8.19 -2.12 -23.47
C PHE A 419 -8.13 -2.11 -25.00
N ASP A 420 -8.13 -0.90 -25.57
CA ASP A 420 -8.08 -0.68 -27.02
C ASP A 420 -6.68 -0.99 -27.58
N LEU A 421 -6.42 -2.28 -27.77
CA LEU A 421 -5.16 -2.85 -28.22
C LEU A 421 -5.42 -3.86 -29.34
N SER A 422 -4.53 -3.93 -30.33
CA SER A 422 -4.52 -5.04 -31.29
C SER A 422 -4.22 -6.36 -30.59
N ASP A 423 -4.63 -7.49 -31.17
CA ASP A 423 -4.38 -8.83 -30.63
C ASP A 423 -2.89 -9.07 -30.30
N ASN A 424 -1.99 -8.61 -31.18
CA ASN A 424 -0.55 -8.72 -30.94
C ASN A 424 -0.11 -7.89 -29.72
N ASN A 425 -0.66 -6.69 -29.54
CA ASN A 425 -0.36 -5.84 -28.39
C ASN A 425 -0.97 -6.39 -27.10
N LYS A 426 -2.16 -6.99 -27.14
CA LYS A 426 -2.76 -7.72 -26.01
C LYS A 426 -1.88 -8.88 -25.58
N LYS A 427 -1.40 -9.67 -26.56
CA LYS A 427 -0.44 -10.76 -26.32
C LYS A 427 0.84 -10.27 -25.64
N MET A 428 1.47 -9.22 -26.17
CA MET A 428 2.70 -8.66 -25.56
C MET A 428 2.46 -8.14 -24.15
N PHE A 429 1.33 -7.45 -23.92
CA PHE A 429 0.95 -6.98 -22.60
C PHE A 429 0.74 -8.15 -21.62
N LEU A 430 0.10 -9.23 -22.09
CA LEU A 430 -0.10 -10.45 -21.32
C LEU A 430 1.24 -11.13 -20.97
N GLN A 431 2.17 -11.26 -21.92
CA GLN A 431 3.50 -11.84 -21.66
C GLN A 431 4.26 -11.08 -20.57
N GLU A 432 4.21 -9.74 -20.60
CA GLU A 432 4.87 -8.89 -19.62
C GLU A 432 4.19 -8.93 -18.24
N ILE A 433 2.85 -8.96 -18.17
CA ILE A 433 2.14 -9.02 -16.88
C ILE A 433 2.21 -10.41 -16.23
N LEU A 434 2.29 -11.49 -17.02
CA LEU A 434 2.44 -12.86 -16.51
C LEU A 434 3.76 -13.07 -15.74
N GLN A 435 4.75 -12.18 -15.92
CA GLN A 435 5.97 -12.18 -15.11
C GLN A 435 5.69 -11.97 -13.62
N TYR A 436 4.57 -11.34 -13.25
CA TYR A 436 4.13 -11.22 -11.85
C TYR A 436 3.37 -12.46 -11.35
N TRP A 437 2.86 -13.29 -12.26
CA TRP A 437 2.07 -14.51 -11.96
C TRP A 437 2.88 -15.79 -11.96
N ILE A 438 4.06 -15.80 -12.58
CA ILE A 438 4.85 -17.02 -12.86
C ILE A 438 5.18 -17.83 -11.59
N LEU A 439 5.23 -17.16 -10.43
CA LEU A 439 5.50 -17.74 -9.11
C LEU A 439 4.24 -17.84 -8.23
N SER A 440 3.05 -17.66 -8.80
CA SER A 440 1.82 -17.49 -8.04
C SER A 440 1.01 -18.77 -7.83
N VAL A 441 1.47 -19.90 -8.37
CA VAL A 441 0.81 -21.21 -8.27
C VAL A 441 1.84 -22.28 -7.94
N LYS A 442 1.47 -23.21 -7.05
CA LYS A 442 2.28 -24.37 -6.62
C LYS A 442 1.50 -25.67 -6.69
N ASP A 443 2.22 -26.77 -6.60
CA ASP A 443 1.63 -28.10 -6.41
C ASP A 443 0.80 -28.19 -5.11
N SER A 444 -0.32 -28.91 -5.18
CA SER A 444 -1.23 -29.13 -4.06
C SER A 444 -0.60 -29.80 -2.83
N LYS A 445 0.52 -30.52 -3.00
CA LYS A 445 1.31 -31.09 -1.90
C LYS A 445 1.85 -30.03 -0.93
N TRP A 446 2.08 -28.81 -1.41
CA TRP A 446 2.57 -27.68 -0.60
C TRP A 446 1.45 -26.87 0.06
N LYS A 447 0.17 -27.23 -0.13
CA LYS A 447 -0.98 -26.47 0.37
C LYS A 447 -0.96 -26.21 1.87
N ALA A 448 -0.32 -27.08 2.66
CA ALA A 448 -0.15 -26.92 4.10
C ALA A 448 0.63 -25.64 4.49
N GLU A 449 1.48 -25.13 3.60
CA GLU A 449 2.28 -23.92 3.84
C GLU A 449 1.43 -22.66 3.95
N ARG A 450 0.27 -22.64 3.26
CA ARG A 450 -0.58 -21.44 3.12
C ARG A 450 0.25 -20.20 2.81
N GLU A 451 1.15 -20.36 1.84
CA GLU A 451 2.18 -19.38 1.53
C GLU A 451 1.62 -18.04 1.02
N ARG A 452 2.20 -16.96 1.55
CA ARG A 452 2.12 -15.59 1.04
C ARG A 452 3.50 -15.17 0.58
N ARG A 453 3.63 -14.79 -0.69
CA ARG A 453 4.90 -14.44 -1.34
C ARG A 453 5.06 -12.94 -1.45
N TYR A 454 6.31 -12.50 -1.32
CA TYR A 454 6.76 -11.16 -1.63
C TYR A 454 7.84 -11.26 -2.69
N VAL A 455 7.55 -10.75 -3.89
CA VAL A 455 8.44 -10.83 -5.06
C VAL A 455 9.01 -9.46 -5.35
N ILE A 456 10.35 -9.39 -5.36
CA ILE A 456 11.12 -8.17 -5.58
C ILE A 456 11.69 -8.18 -7.00
N PHE A 457 11.57 -7.04 -7.67
CA PHE A 457 12.12 -6.78 -8.99
C PHE A 457 13.29 -5.81 -8.85
N LEU A 458 14.49 -6.28 -9.17
CA LEU A 458 15.67 -5.44 -9.29
C LEU A 458 15.96 -5.13 -10.76
N TYR A 459 16.48 -3.94 -10.99
CA TYR A 459 16.93 -3.49 -12.31
C TYR A 459 18.43 -3.27 -12.25
N ASP A 460 19.18 -3.91 -13.15
CA ASP A 460 20.64 -4.00 -13.07
C ASP A 460 21.34 -2.62 -13.17
N ASP A 461 20.71 -1.65 -13.84
CA ASP A 461 21.25 -0.29 -14.03
C ASP A 461 21.03 0.66 -12.84
N TYR A 462 20.45 0.16 -11.74
CA TYR A 462 20.06 0.99 -10.61
C TYR A 462 20.97 0.78 -9.40
N GLU A 463 21.28 1.88 -8.71
CA GLU A 463 22.02 1.85 -7.45
C GLU A 463 21.06 1.51 -6.31
N TYR A 464 21.32 0.41 -5.59
CA TYR A 464 20.60 0.02 -4.39
C TYR A 464 21.51 0.09 -3.17
N ILE A 465 21.12 0.90 -2.19
CA ILE A 465 21.85 1.02 -0.93
C ILE A 465 21.35 0.00 0.09
N GLU A 466 22.19 -0.31 1.07
CA GLU A 466 21.91 -1.28 2.13
C GLU A 466 21.41 -2.65 1.62
N THR A 467 21.87 -2.99 0.42
CA THR A 467 21.52 -4.20 -0.32
C THR A 467 22.82 -4.88 -0.73
N GLU A 468 22.90 -6.19 -0.54
CA GLU A 468 24.02 -7.01 -0.99
C GLU A 468 23.46 -8.13 -1.86
N LEU A 469 24.03 -8.28 -3.06
CA LEU A 469 23.72 -9.38 -3.95
C LEU A 469 24.91 -10.34 -4.00
N ASP A 470 24.66 -11.61 -3.71
CA ASP A 470 25.62 -12.69 -3.94
C ASP A 470 25.05 -13.75 -4.88
N ASP A 471 25.82 -14.82 -5.11
CA ASP A 471 25.43 -15.89 -6.04
C ASP A 471 24.12 -16.58 -5.67
N THR A 472 23.69 -16.49 -4.41
CA THR A 472 22.56 -17.24 -3.82
C THR A 472 21.42 -16.33 -3.36
N PHE A 473 21.74 -15.18 -2.77
CA PHE A 473 20.81 -14.34 -2.04
C PHE A 473 20.87 -12.88 -2.47
N LEU A 474 19.69 -12.28 -2.54
CA LEU A 474 19.51 -10.86 -2.30
C LEU A 474 19.37 -10.64 -0.79
N LYS A 475 20.26 -9.86 -0.19
CA LYS A 475 20.22 -9.47 1.22
C LYS A 475 19.83 -8.00 1.30
N VAL A 476 18.78 -7.70 2.05
CA VAL A 476 18.28 -6.33 2.23
C VAL A 476 18.30 -6.00 3.71
N LYS A 477 18.88 -4.86 4.09
CA LYS A 477 18.73 -4.39 5.47
C LYS A 477 17.30 -3.96 5.77
N THR A 478 16.79 -4.38 6.92
CA THR A 478 15.42 -4.18 7.32
C THR A 478 15.25 -4.26 8.84
N SER A 479 14.24 -3.56 9.35
CA SER A 479 13.76 -3.66 10.74
C SER A 479 12.81 -4.84 10.95
N LEU A 480 12.44 -5.57 9.88
CA LEU A 480 11.43 -6.62 9.89
C LEU A 480 11.52 -7.56 11.12
N PHE A 481 12.70 -8.12 11.39
CA PHE A 481 12.90 -9.06 12.51
C PHE A 481 13.17 -8.39 13.87
N ILE A 482 13.37 -7.07 13.88
CA ILE A 482 13.67 -6.27 15.08
C ILE A 482 12.37 -5.76 15.70
N THR A 483 11.41 -5.37 14.87
CA THR A 483 10.13 -4.80 15.28
C THR A 483 8.91 -5.60 14.81
N PRO A 484 8.88 -6.94 14.93
CA PRO A 484 7.70 -7.73 14.55
C PRO A 484 6.49 -7.38 15.43
N ASP A 485 5.28 -7.66 14.95
CA ASP A 485 4.07 -7.39 15.73
C ASP A 485 3.85 -8.41 16.85
N PHE A 486 4.38 -9.62 16.68
CA PHE A 486 4.47 -10.63 17.74
C PHE A 486 5.54 -11.68 17.42
N ILE A 487 5.97 -12.43 18.44
CA ILE A 487 6.86 -13.58 18.29
C ILE A 487 6.31 -14.80 19.03
N ILE A 488 6.54 -16.00 18.49
CA ILE A 488 6.20 -17.28 19.14
C ILE A 488 7.42 -18.21 19.07
N GLY A 489 7.53 -19.10 20.04
CA GLY A 489 8.63 -20.05 20.16
C GLY A 489 9.77 -19.54 21.05
N LYS A 490 10.82 -20.35 21.18
CA LYS A 490 12.01 -20.03 21.98
C LYS A 490 12.96 -19.15 21.16
N ASN A 491 12.57 -17.90 20.97
CA ASN A 491 13.36 -16.96 20.19
C ASN A 491 14.60 -16.48 20.98
N PRO A 492 15.84 -16.77 20.51
CA PRO A 492 17.06 -16.39 21.23
C PRO A 492 17.23 -14.88 21.38
N SER A 493 16.58 -14.11 20.50
CA SER A 493 16.70 -12.67 20.43
C SER A 493 15.52 -11.92 21.07
N LYS A 494 14.66 -12.64 21.81
CA LYS A 494 13.45 -12.07 22.44
C LYS A 494 13.75 -10.82 23.28
N TRP A 495 14.86 -10.79 24.01
CA TRP A 495 15.21 -9.64 24.86
C TRP A 495 15.46 -8.37 24.04
N GLU A 496 16.22 -8.49 22.93
CA GLU A 496 16.51 -7.34 22.08
C GLU A 496 15.25 -6.84 21.38
N ILE A 497 14.44 -7.76 20.85
CA ILE A 497 13.15 -7.45 20.22
C ILE A 497 12.24 -6.72 21.23
N MET A 498 12.16 -7.22 22.47
CA MET A 498 11.38 -6.59 23.52
C MET A 498 11.85 -5.16 23.81
N ARG A 499 13.16 -4.92 23.86
CA ARG A 499 13.75 -3.58 24.05
C ARG A 499 13.38 -2.63 22.92
N GLN A 500 13.53 -3.07 21.68
CA GLN A 500 13.24 -2.27 20.48
C GLN A 500 11.76 -1.96 20.36
N LEU A 501 10.90 -2.96 20.57
CA LEU A 501 9.46 -2.75 20.59
C LEU A 501 9.03 -1.84 21.76
N ALA A 502 9.68 -1.90 22.92
CA ALA A 502 9.40 -0.97 24.02
C ALA A 502 9.74 0.47 23.64
N ALA A 503 10.88 0.71 22.98
CA ALA A 503 11.25 2.03 22.48
C ALA A 503 10.27 2.54 21.42
N LYS A 504 9.92 1.69 20.44
CA LYS A 504 8.92 1.99 19.40
C LYS A 504 7.57 2.34 20.03
N ARG A 505 7.08 1.52 20.96
CA ARG A 505 5.81 1.78 21.65
C ARG A 505 5.84 3.08 22.43
N LYS A 506 6.93 3.38 23.16
CA LYS A 506 7.06 4.64 23.90
C LYS A 506 7.01 5.86 22.96
N ALA A 507 7.60 5.76 21.78
CA ALA A 507 7.63 6.85 20.81
C ALA A 507 6.29 7.07 20.08
N LEU A 508 5.53 5.98 19.87
CA LEU A 508 4.27 5.98 19.12
C LEU A 508 3.05 5.87 20.02
N PHE A 509 3.21 6.02 21.33
CA PHE A 509 2.15 5.81 22.28
C PHE A 509 1.09 6.91 22.14
N SER A 510 -0.05 6.54 21.56
CA SER A 510 -1.20 7.41 21.33
C SER A 510 -2.42 6.99 22.15
N LYS A 511 -2.53 5.69 22.47
CA LYS A 511 -3.72 5.12 23.09
C LYS A 511 -3.41 3.86 23.88
N GLU A 512 -4.30 3.55 24.79
CA GLU A 512 -4.31 2.32 25.57
C GLU A 512 -4.34 1.07 24.67
N TYR A 513 -3.68 0.02 25.11
CA TYR A 513 -3.65 -1.27 24.39
C TYR A 513 -3.51 -2.45 25.34
N LEU A 514 -4.00 -3.62 24.89
CA LEU A 514 -3.70 -4.90 25.52
C LEU A 514 -2.28 -5.32 25.12
N PHE A 515 -1.44 -5.64 26.10
CA PHE A 515 -0.09 -6.13 25.90
C PHE A 515 0.07 -7.56 26.40
N CYS A 516 0.69 -8.43 25.60
CA CYS A 516 1.10 -9.77 26.03
C CYS A 516 2.61 -9.85 26.26
N GLU A 517 3.04 -10.14 27.48
CA GLU A 517 4.47 -10.25 27.82
C GLU A 517 5.14 -11.51 27.22
N ASN A 518 4.34 -12.51 26.85
CA ASN A 518 4.85 -13.76 26.29
C ASN A 518 5.19 -13.64 24.80
N CYS A 519 4.25 -13.17 23.98
CA CYS A 519 4.47 -13.01 22.54
C CYS A 519 4.77 -11.58 22.10
N LEU A 520 4.84 -10.62 23.04
CA LEU A 520 5.09 -9.19 22.80
C LEU A 520 4.03 -8.46 21.97
N MET A 521 2.91 -9.13 21.70
CA MET A 521 1.79 -8.58 20.94
C MET A 521 1.17 -7.38 21.66
N GLN A 522 0.83 -6.37 20.86
CA GLN A 522 -0.01 -5.23 21.24
C GLN A 522 -1.33 -5.26 20.47
N ASP A 523 -2.45 -4.93 21.12
CA ASP A 523 -3.77 -4.85 20.48
C ASP A 523 -4.54 -3.64 21.00
N HIS A 524 -4.75 -2.66 20.12
CA HIS A 524 -5.49 -1.44 20.45
C HIS A 524 -7.01 -1.59 20.32
N ASP A 525 -7.51 -2.62 19.66
CA ASP A 525 -8.94 -2.82 19.45
C ASP A 525 -9.59 -3.49 20.65
N VAL A 526 -8.92 -4.51 21.20
CA VAL A 526 -9.38 -5.22 22.40
C VAL A 526 -9.41 -4.31 23.63
N ALA A 527 -8.58 -3.27 23.65
CA ALA A 527 -8.51 -2.31 24.75
C ALA A 527 -9.82 -1.57 25.05
N ILE A 528 -10.71 -1.46 24.06
CA ILE A 528 -12.01 -0.78 24.19
C ILE A 528 -13.09 -1.73 24.73
N HIS A 529 -12.84 -3.04 24.72
CA HIS A 529 -13.75 -4.08 25.19
C HIS A 529 -13.29 -4.67 26.53
N GLU A 530 -14.04 -5.65 27.04
CA GLU A 530 -13.62 -6.41 28.21
C GLU A 530 -12.28 -7.12 27.95
N LYS A 531 -11.34 -6.96 28.89
CA LYS A 531 -10.02 -7.60 28.80
C LYS A 531 -10.20 -9.12 28.66
N PRO A 532 -9.66 -9.75 27.61
CA PRO A 532 -9.80 -11.20 27.44
C PRO A 532 -9.03 -11.93 28.55
N GLU A 533 -9.42 -13.17 28.84
CA GLU A 533 -8.70 -14.00 29.83
C GLU A 533 -7.32 -14.46 29.32
N LYS A 534 -7.18 -14.56 28.00
CA LYS A 534 -5.98 -15.09 27.33
C LYS A 534 -5.64 -14.25 26.11
N CYS A 535 -4.35 -14.20 25.78
CA CYS A 535 -3.85 -13.59 24.57
C CYS A 535 -4.45 -14.29 23.34
N PRO A 536 -5.04 -13.55 22.38
CA PRO A 536 -5.63 -14.14 21.17
C PRO A 536 -4.61 -14.79 20.23
N ILE A 537 -3.32 -14.44 20.36
CA ILE A 537 -2.24 -14.97 19.50
C ILE A 537 -1.61 -16.23 20.10
N CYS A 538 -1.18 -16.18 21.36
CA CYS A 538 -0.40 -17.27 21.97
C CYS A 538 -1.13 -18.02 23.09
N GLY A 539 -2.37 -17.64 23.43
CA GLY A 539 -3.15 -18.28 24.49
C GLY A 539 -2.65 -18.02 25.92
N SER A 540 -1.62 -17.18 26.10
CA SER A 540 -1.07 -16.85 27.42
C SER A 540 -2.02 -16.02 28.28
N LYS A 541 -2.06 -16.31 29.59
CA LYS A 541 -2.71 -15.45 30.59
C LYS A 541 -1.85 -14.25 31.03
N ASN A 542 -0.57 -14.19 30.64
CA ASN A 542 0.33 -13.09 30.98
C ASN A 542 0.08 -11.90 30.04
N ILE A 543 -1.06 -11.27 30.25
CA ILE A 543 -1.55 -10.11 29.51
C ILE A 543 -1.95 -9.00 30.47
N ARG A 544 -1.69 -7.76 30.08
CA ARG A 544 -1.99 -6.56 30.87
C ARG A 544 -2.48 -5.44 29.98
N MET A 545 -3.31 -4.57 30.54
CA MET A 545 -3.67 -3.32 29.89
C MET A 545 -2.56 -2.31 30.14
N ILE A 546 -2.15 -1.62 29.09
CA ILE A 546 -1.28 -0.44 29.17
C ILE A 546 -2.18 0.76 29.03
N TYR A 547 -2.28 1.55 30.10
CA TYR A 547 -3.08 2.76 30.14
C TYR A 547 -2.23 3.96 29.75
N HIS A 548 -2.89 4.99 29.23
CA HIS A 548 -2.25 6.28 29.10
C HIS A 548 -2.08 6.84 30.50
N GLU A 549 -0.89 6.71 31.09
CA GLU A 549 -0.59 7.43 32.33
C GLU A 549 -0.88 8.91 32.06
N ASN A 550 -1.71 9.52 32.90
CA ASN A 550 -2.11 10.93 32.77
C ASN A 550 -0.87 11.78 32.51
N ALA A 551 -0.82 12.39 31.32
CA ALA A 551 0.24 13.32 30.93
C ALA A 551 0.42 14.46 31.94
#